data_AF-A0A1V4U7A0-F1
#
_entry.id   AF-A0A1V4U7A0-F1
#
_cell.length_a   1.000
_cell.length_b   1.000
_cell.length_c   1.000
_cell.angle_alpha   90.00
_cell.angle_beta   90.00
_cell.angle_gamma   90.00
#
_symmetry.space_group_name_H-M   'P 1'
#
loop_
_entity.id
_entity.type
_entity.pdbx_description
1 polymer ?
#
loop_
_entity_poly.entity_id
_entity_poly.type
_entity_poly.pdbx_seq_one_letter_code
_entity_poly.pdbx_strand_id
1 'polypeptide(L)'
;MESKLVECFGVEPKKVGEHLQITYGALKVLDVSTGKDQKTLVVDTRSDSSVSDEVILDTNRRFRRYLDEVTGYSTKDRVKKAKSVEPE
;
A
#
# COMPACT_ATOMS: atom_id res chain seq x y z
N MET A 1 -9.60 3.90 6.29
CA MET A 1 -8.19 3.93 5.85
C MET A 1 -7.27 3.56 7.01
N GLU A 2 -7.33 4.29 8.12
CA GLU A 2 -6.55 4.02 9.34
C GLU A 2 -6.76 2.61 9.92
N SER A 3 -8.02 2.20 10.17
CA SER A 3 -8.32 0.86 10.70
C SER A 3 -7.82 -0.28 9.81
N LYS A 4 -7.73 -0.03 8.49
CA LYS A 4 -7.25 -1.02 7.52
C LYS A 4 -5.75 -1.21 7.54
N LEU A 5 -5.00 -0.16 7.90
CA LEU A 5 -3.56 -0.28 8.16
C LEU A 5 -3.33 -1.17 9.39
N VAL A 6 -4.09 -0.95 10.46
CA VAL A 6 -4.01 -1.78 11.67
C VAL A 6 -4.42 -3.23 11.38
N GLU A 7 -5.47 -3.48 10.61
CA GLU A 7 -5.87 -4.85 10.25
C GLU A 7 -4.86 -5.56 9.33
N CYS A 8 -4.26 -4.86 8.36
CA CYS A 8 -3.34 -5.48 7.40
C CYS A 8 -1.92 -5.67 7.95
N PHE A 9 -1.44 -4.68 8.70
CA PHE A 9 -0.07 -4.62 9.18
C PHE A 9 0.06 -4.88 10.69
N GLY A 10 -1.02 -4.75 11.46
CA GLY A 10 -0.98 -4.91 12.92
C GLY A 10 -0.25 -3.78 13.64
N VAL A 11 -0.03 -2.65 12.97
CA VAL A 11 0.71 -1.50 13.51
C VAL A 11 -0.19 -0.28 13.56
N GLU A 12 -0.01 0.54 14.58
CA GLU A 12 -0.74 1.79 14.73
C GLU A 12 -0.18 2.84 13.75
N PRO A 13 -1.01 3.33 12.80
CA PRO A 13 -0.64 4.45 11.95
C PRO A 13 -0.50 5.74 12.73
N LYS A 14 0.58 6.45 12.46
CA LYS A 14 0.85 7.78 12.95
C LYS A 14 0.21 8.80 12.01
N LYS A 15 -0.78 9.53 12.50
CA LYS A 15 -1.38 10.63 11.75
C LYS A 15 -0.44 11.84 11.73
N VAL A 16 -0.02 12.24 10.54
CA VAL A 16 0.83 13.41 10.29
C VAL A 16 0.05 14.38 9.42
N GLY A 17 -0.72 15.27 10.05
CA GLY A 17 -1.62 16.18 9.34
C GLY A 17 -2.78 15.43 8.67
N GLU A 18 -2.84 15.48 7.35
CA GLU A 18 -3.82 14.73 6.52
C GLU A 18 -3.28 13.37 6.05
N HIS A 19 -2.06 13.02 6.44
CA HIS A 19 -1.37 11.82 6.00
C HIS A 19 -1.33 10.78 7.14
N LEU A 20 -1.32 9.50 6.78
CA LEU A 20 -1.18 8.37 7.69
C LEU A 20 0.13 7.66 7.43
N GLN A 21 1.00 7.62 8.42
CA GLN A 21 2.33 7.04 8.30
C GLN A 21 2.47 5.78 9.17
N ILE A 22 2.92 4.66 8.59
CA ILE A 22 3.30 3.45 9.35
C ILE A 22 4.74 3.02 9.01
N THR A 23 5.29 2.17 9.88
CA THR A 23 6.55 1.47 9.66
C THR A 23 6.30 -0.02 9.89
N TYR A 24 6.68 -0.86 8.93
CA TYR A 24 6.48 -2.31 9.03
C TYR A 24 7.55 -3.08 8.24
N GLY A 25 8.29 -3.95 8.94
CA GLY A 25 9.21 -4.90 8.31
C GLY A 25 10.21 -4.22 7.36
N ALA A 26 10.05 -4.49 6.06
CA ALA A 26 10.89 -3.93 5.01
C ALA A 26 10.55 -2.48 4.66
N LEU A 27 9.33 -2.03 4.98
CA LEU A 27 8.89 -0.66 4.80
C LEU A 27 9.28 0.18 6.01
N LYS A 28 10.35 0.97 5.87
CA LYS A 28 10.72 1.97 6.87
C LYS A 28 9.63 3.02 7.04
N VAL A 29 9.01 3.42 5.94
CA VAL A 29 7.92 4.40 5.95
C VAL A 29 6.90 4.00 4.90
N LEU A 30 5.63 4.03 5.27
CA LEU A 30 4.49 3.98 4.36
C LEU A 30 3.60 5.15 4.75
N ASP A 31 3.58 6.16 3.89
CA ASP A 31 2.78 7.36 4.01
C ASP A 31 1.58 7.24 3.07
N VAL A 32 0.38 7.41 3.59
CA VAL A 32 -0.87 7.34 2.83
C VAL A 32 -1.58 8.65 2.98
N SER A 33 -1.88 9.28 1.85
CA SER A 33 -2.64 10.52 1.79
C SER A 33 -3.72 10.42 0.73
N THR A 34 -4.76 11.22 0.86
CA THR A 34 -5.76 11.42 -0.17
C THR A 34 -5.33 12.57 -1.08
N GLY A 35 -5.31 12.34 -2.39
CA GLY A 35 -5.08 13.39 -3.37
C GLY A 35 -6.19 14.44 -3.36
N LYS A 36 -5.92 15.59 -3.98
CA LYS A 36 -6.79 16.79 -3.96
C LYS A 36 -8.25 16.54 -4.35
N ASP A 37 -8.50 15.56 -5.21
CA ASP A 37 -9.84 15.23 -5.71
C ASP A 37 -10.62 14.26 -4.81
N GLN A 38 -10.06 13.83 -3.67
CA GLN A 38 -10.59 12.79 -2.76
C GLN A 38 -10.91 11.42 -3.42
N LYS A 39 -10.67 11.30 -4.73
CA LYS A 39 -10.85 10.09 -5.54
C LYS A 39 -9.56 9.32 -5.78
N THR A 40 -8.42 9.97 -5.55
CA THR A 40 -7.10 9.37 -5.77
C THR A 40 -6.43 9.13 -4.43
N LEU A 41 -6.01 7.90 -4.17
CA LEU A 41 -5.16 7.56 -3.04
C LEU A 41 -3.69 7.75 -3.45
N VAL A 42 -2.95 8.56 -2.70
CA VAL A 42 -1.50 8.73 -2.86
C VAL A 42 -0.82 7.93 -1.76
N VAL A 43 0.13 7.07 -2.15
CA VAL A 43 0.86 6.22 -1.22
C VAL A 43 2.34 6.37 -1.52
N ASP A 44 3.10 6.90 -0.55
CA ASP A 44 4.55 6.99 -0.61
C ASP A 44 5.15 5.90 0.27
N THR A 45 5.95 5.02 -0.32
CA THR A 45 6.59 3.92 0.40
C THR A 45 8.10 4.02 0.30
N ARG A 46 8.76 3.88 1.45
CA ARG A 46 10.21 3.77 1.58
C ARG A 46 10.53 2.39 2.14
N SER A 47 10.95 1.50 1.25
CA SER A 47 11.50 0.21 1.61
C SER A 47 13.00 0.27 1.82
N ASP A 48 13.51 -0.50 2.77
CA ASP A 48 14.93 -0.79 2.88
C ASP A 48 15.24 -2.12 2.20
N SER A 49 16.13 -2.12 1.21
CA SER A 49 16.59 -3.35 0.54
C SER A 49 17.66 -4.09 1.35
N SER A 50 18.05 -3.58 2.51
CA SER A 50 18.97 -4.27 3.43
C SER A 50 18.30 -5.36 4.27
N VAL A 51 16.98 -5.50 4.21
CA VAL A 51 16.23 -6.54 4.94
C VAL A 51 16.11 -7.82 4.12
N SER A 52 15.89 -8.95 4.81
CA SER A 52 15.78 -10.26 4.16
C SER A 52 14.59 -10.36 3.18
N ASP A 53 14.77 -11.13 2.11
CA ASP A 53 13.75 -11.35 1.07
C ASP A 53 12.40 -11.79 1.62
N GLU A 54 12.38 -12.63 2.65
CA GLU A 54 11.13 -13.06 3.31
C GLU A 54 10.33 -11.89 3.87
N VAL A 55 11.00 -10.91 4.47
CA VAL A 55 10.37 -9.70 5.02
C VAL A 55 9.89 -8.80 3.89
N ILE A 56 10.66 -8.67 2.81
CA ILE A 56 10.27 -7.89 1.61
C ILE A 56 9.00 -8.49 0.98
N LEU A 57 8.93 -9.82 0.88
CA LEU A 57 7.78 -10.54 0.32
C LEU A 57 6.55 -10.43 1.22
N ASP A 58 6.67 -10.63 2.54
CA ASP A 58 5.55 -10.45 3.49
C ASP A 58 5.02 -9.01 3.46
N THR A 59 5.93 -8.05 3.48
CA THR A 59 5.59 -6.62 3.44
C THR A 59 4.84 -6.27 2.16
N ASN A 60 5.32 -6.72 0.99
CA ASN A 60 4.63 -6.52 -0.29
C ASN A 60 3.25 -7.18 -0.33
N ARG A 61 3.11 -8.37 0.26
CA ARG A 61 1.84 -9.11 0.30
C ARG A 61 0.79 -8.34 1.11
N ARG A 62 1.16 -7.88 2.30
CA ARG A 62 0.29 -7.05 3.16
C ARG A 62 -0.03 -5.70 2.51
N PHE A 63 0.94 -5.08 1.86
CA PHE A 63 0.75 -3.82 1.14
C PHE A 63 -0.29 -3.93 0.02
N ARG A 64 -0.21 -4.98 -0.80
CA ARG A 64 -1.20 -5.23 -1.84
C ARG A 64 -2.59 -5.45 -1.26
N ARG A 65 -2.71 -6.25 -0.20
CA ARG A 65 -3.99 -6.47 0.50
C ARG A 65 -4.57 -5.16 1.05
N TYR A 66 -3.73 -4.33 1.65
CA TYR A 66 -4.14 -3.01 2.13
C TYR A 66 -4.72 -2.16 0.99
N LEU A 67 -3.98 -2.02 -0.11
CA LEU A 67 -4.45 -1.27 -1.28
C LEU A 67 -5.78 -1.80 -1.81
N ASP A 68 -5.93 -3.13 -1.95
CA ASP A 68 -7.19 -3.77 -2.36
C ASP A 68 -8.34 -3.37 -1.42
N GLU A 69 -8.13 -3.39 -0.10
CA GLU A 69 -9.17 -3.06 0.89
C GLU A 69 -9.49 -1.55 0.95
N VAL A 70 -8.51 -0.65 0.78
CA VAL A 70 -8.75 0.81 0.89
C VAL A 70 -9.18 1.47 -0.41
N THR A 71 -8.76 0.94 -1.56
CA THR A 71 -9.17 1.49 -2.86
C THR A 71 -10.36 0.75 -3.44
N GLY A 72 -10.67 -0.47 -2.96
CA GLY A 72 -11.65 -1.35 -3.59
C GLY A 72 -11.23 -1.80 -5.01
N TYR A 73 -10.09 -1.34 -5.51
CA TYR A 73 -9.49 -1.74 -6.78
C TYR A 73 -8.84 -3.11 -6.59
N SER A 74 -9.69 -4.13 -6.57
CA SER A 74 -9.28 -5.52 -6.53
C SER A 74 -8.24 -5.79 -7.61
N THR A 75 -7.24 -6.59 -7.28
CA THR A 75 -6.37 -7.33 -8.20
C THR A 75 -7.10 -7.85 -9.47
N LYS A 76 -8.42 -8.08 -9.44
CA LYS A 76 -9.25 -8.37 -10.64
C LYS A 76 -9.29 -7.25 -11.70
N ASP A 77 -9.33 -5.98 -11.33
CA ASP A 77 -9.26 -4.85 -12.28
C ASP A 77 -7.86 -4.69 -12.88
N ARG A 78 -6.82 -5.14 -12.16
CA ARG A 78 -5.45 -5.26 -12.70
C ARG A 78 -5.31 -6.36 -13.75
N VAL A 79 -5.99 -7.50 -13.60
CA VAL A 79 -6.00 -8.55 -14.65
C VAL A 79 -6.66 -8.03 -15.92
N LYS A 80 -7.70 -7.18 -15.82
CA LYS A 80 -8.31 -6.54 -16.99
C LYS A 80 -7.35 -5.58 -17.69
N LYS A 81 -6.62 -4.74 -16.94
CA LYS A 81 -5.67 -3.77 -17.52
C LYS A 81 -4.37 -4.42 -18.03
N ALA A 82 -3.93 -5.51 -17.41
CA ALA A 82 -2.77 -6.30 -17.85
C ALA A 82 -3.07 -7.17 -19.10
N LYS A 83 -4.34 -7.40 -19.44
CA LYS A 83 -4.73 -8.04 -20.71
C LYS A 83 -4.87 -7.07 -21.89
N SER A 84 -4.73 -5.75 -21.67
CA SER A 84 -4.78 -4.76 -22.75
C SER A 84 -3.40 -4.27 -23.21
N VAL A 85 -2.33 -4.92 -22.78
CA VAL A 85 -1.03 -4.82 -23.48
C VAL A 85 -0.95 -5.96 -24.49
N GLU A 86 -1.72 -5.86 -25.57
CA GLU A 86 -1.32 -6.51 -26.80
C GLU A 86 -0.04 -5.82 -27.28
N PRO A 87 1.06 -6.56 -27.50
CA PRO A 87 2.23 -5.99 -28.15
C PRO A 87 1.87 -5.74 -29.63
N GLU A 88 1.97 -4.49 -30.10
CA GLU A 88 2.15 -4.19 -31.52
C GLU A 88 3.60 -4.41 -31.94
#